data_AF-A0A8H2W5W3-F1
#
_entry.id   AF-A0A8H2W5W3-F1
#
_cell.length_a   1.000
_cell.length_b   1.000
_cell.length_c   1.000
_cell.angle_alpha   90.00
_cell.angle_beta   90.00
_cell.angle_gamma   90.00
#
_symmetry.space_group_name_H-M   'P 1'
#
loop_
_entity.id
_entity.type
_entity.pdbx_description
1 polymer ?
#
loop_
_entity_poly.entity_id
_entity_poly.type
_entity_poly.pdbx_seq_one_letter_code
_entity_poly.pdbx_strand_id
1 'polypeptide(L)'
;MSAETPNKIRPRRRRCGPKVKTGCQTCKIRRVKCDEAKPSCERCVSTGRKCDGYATGLKGLDPEVQIKSDIQRLPTFLLGSVDERRGFQYFVSNTATELSGYFDTSFWEHLILQASVTDPSLRHAIIGLGALHEDFSNRKLDLATKCDAARSSFGFATNQYTKAISHLRRSLAGGKQKPLTAMMSCILFVCFDSLRGHFSSAIMHLQSGLKILHSSRSRSNSQDEDMIEENIGPVFKRLCIQAILYIDTREISERMAFAKVISTISSRENTIPSEFKDLDSARRTLLQASDNLFRGAYMWDDDLPPTCQPKELMELYLQSRSQLDAWKVSFENFMKSQSHTFNSKQLRGAALCKLHYTTVHIIARVSAPDLDDPRILRNSCNDPKKSAMFEPEFQVVVSLARSLINAAEEDTKAGKPSFTFSTDLGLIAPLYYTCIKSPSETTRRQALELLLRCPRKEGMWDSSSTINLVRGFWDLEEQLSYRPTEVYPVSERLVQMSEVVNLIFNEDMKWEWKLSGEPRIDPLQCINEDDFSNLENSSWLPVETIDDMGLFGIAGESPILGFDWP
;
A
#
# COMPACT_ATOMS: atom_id res chain seq x y z
N MET A 1 -14.94 -99.55 -5.81
CA MET A 1 -14.01 -98.66 -5.09
C MET A 1 -14.13 -97.28 -5.72
N SER A 2 -14.90 -96.39 -5.09
CA SER A 2 -15.04 -95.01 -5.54
C SER A 2 -14.44 -94.12 -4.47
N ALA A 3 -13.38 -93.42 -4.86
CA ALA A 3 -12.60 -92.52 -4.04
C ALA A 3 -13.28 -91.15 -3.88
N GLU A 4 -13.12 -90.54 -2.71
CA GLU A 4 -13.43 -89.14 -2.43
C GLU A 4 -12.59 -88.18 -3.26
N THR A 5 -13.16 -87.05 -3.67
CA THR A 5 -12.43 -85.82 -4.01
C THR A 5 -13.14 -84.59 -3.43
N PRO A 6 -12.40 -83.50 -3.13
CA PRO A 6 -12.72 -82.57 -2.05
C PRO A 6 -13.54 -81.35 -2.50
N ASN A 7 -14.38 -80.86 -1.60
CA ASN A 7 -15.20 -79.67 -1.80
C ASN A 7 -14.33 -78.39 -1.73
N LYS A 8 -14.19 -77.69 -2.86
CA LYS A 8 -13.43 -76.44 -2.99
C LYS A 8 -14.04 -75.33 -2.12
N ILE A 9 -13.22 -74.74 -1.23
CA ILE A 9 -13.53 -73.53 -0.47
C ILE A 9 -13.72 -72.36 -1.45
N ARG A 10 -14.94 -71.80 -1.51
CA ARG A 10 -15.22 -70.55 -2.23
C ARG A 10 -14.81 -69.34 -1.37
N PRO A 11 -14.03 -68.37 -1.88
CA PRO A 11 -13.69 -67.16 -1.12
C PRO A 11 -14.94 -66.28 -0.94
N ARG A 12 -15.22 -65.88 0.31
CA ARG A 12 -16.27 -64.89 0.63
C ARG A 12 -15.92 -63.54 0.01
N ARG A 13 -16.64 -63.15 -1.06
CA ARG A 13 -16.63 -61.77 -1.58
C ARG A 13 -17.07 -60.80 -0.48
N ARG A 14 -16.24 -59.80 -0.15
CA ARG A 14 -16.63 -58.67 0.70
C ARG A 14 -17.69 -57.83 -0.03
N ARG A 15 -18.89 -57.70 0.54
CA ARG A 15 -19.88 -56.69 0.13
C ARG A 15 -19.37 -55.31 0.55
N CYS A 16 -18.93 -54.50 -0.40
CA CYS A 16 -18.71 -53.06 -0.20
C CYS A 16 -20.06 -52.34 -0.28
N GLY A 17 -20.68 -52.08 0.87
CA GLY A 17 -21.82 -51.16 0.97
C GLY A 17 -21.37 -49.70 1.07
N PRO A 18 -22.26 -48.74 0.75
CA PRO A 18 -21.96 -47.31 0.79
C PRO A 18 -21.54 -46.85 2.21
N LYS A 19 -20.50 -46.01 2.27
CA LYS A 19 -19.95 -45.48 3.52
C LYS A 19 -20.89 -44.40 4.10
N VAL A 20 -21.44 -44.65 5.28
CA VAL A 20 -22.18 -43.63 6.05
C VAL A 20 -21.21 -42.54 6.55
N LYS A 21 -21.45 -41.28 6.15
CA LYS A 21 -20.60 -40.12 6.52
C LYS A 21 -20.75 -39.71 7.99
N THR A 22 -21.78 -40.19 8.67
CA THR A 22 -22.23 -39.76 10.01
C THR A 22 -21.79 -40.68 11.15
N GLY A 23 -21.09 -41.79 10.89
CA GLY A 23 -20.63 -42.71 11.93
C GLY A 23 -19.60 -42.10 12.92
N CYS A 24 -19.52 -42.67 14.12
CA CYS A 24 -18.56 -42.26 15.15
C CYS A 24 -17.11 -42.47 14.68
N GLN A 25 -16.17 -41.73 15.27
CA GLN A 25 -14.77 -41.75 14.85
C GLN A 25 -14.14 -43.14 15.01
N THR A 26 -14.43 -43.83 16.12
CA THR A 26 -13.94 -45.18 16.38
C THR A 26 -14.40 -46.19 15.30
N CYS A 27 -15.66 -46.11 14.86
CA CYS A 27 -16.16 -46.98 13.77
C CYS A 27 -15.57 -46.62 12.41
N LYS A 28 -15.34 -45.32 12.15
CA LYS A 28 -14.68 -44.83 10.92
C LYS A 28 -13.23 -45.32 10.82
N ILE A 29 -12.45 -45.20 11.90
CA ILE A 29 -11.07 -45.72 11.98
C ILE A 29 -11.06 -47.22 11.71
N ARG A 30 -11.99 -47.95 12.33
CA ARG A 30 -12.13 -49.40 12.15
C ARG A 30 -12.68 -49.81 10.78
N ARG A 31 -13.11 -48.86 9.94
CA ARG A 31 -13.75 -49.11 8.64
C ARG A 31 -14.96 -50.05 8.74
N VAL A 32 -15.72 -49.93 9.82
CA VAL A 32 -16.94 -50.70 10.07
C VAL A 32 -18.16 -49.78 10.14
N LYS A 33 -19.35 -50.25 9.71
CA LYS A 33 -20.60 -49.47 9.78
C LYS A 33 -20.93 -49.11 11.23
N CYS A 34 -21.20 -47.84 11.52
CA CYS A 34 -21.65 -47.36 12.82
C CYS A 34 -23.18 -47.46 12.93
N ASP A 35 -23.69 -47.77 14.11
CA ASP A 35 -25.11 -47.78 14.48
C ASP A 35 -25.66 -46.41 14.89
N GLU A 36 -24.78 -45.41 15.06
CA GLU A 36 -25.13 -44.00 15.32
C GLU A 36 -25.83 -43.71 16.66
N ALA A 37 -25.87 -44.68 17.59
CA ALA A 37 -26.38 -44.47 18.95
C ALA A 37 -25.53 -43.44 19.74
N LYS A 38 -26.21 -42.56 20.50
CA LYS A 38 -25.61 -41.52 21.35
C LYS A 38 -25.91 -41.83 22.82
N PRO A 39 -24.99 -41.57 23.77
CA PRO A 39 -23.70 -40.88 23.61
C PRO A 39 -22.56 -41.77 23.07
N SER A 40 -22.74 -43.09 23.03
CA SER A 40 -21.75 -44.05 22.52
C SER A 40 -22.42 -45.09 21.62
N CYS A 41 -21.71 -45.50 20.57
CA CYS A 41 -22.20 -46.51 19.63
C CYS A 41 -22.21 -47.91 20.26
N GLU A 42 -23.23 -48.73 20.01
CA GLU A 42 -23.31 -50.10 20.55
C GLU A 42 -22.15 -50.96 20.08
N ARG A 43 -21.65 -50.76 18.84
CA ARG A 43 -20.47 -51.49 18.36
C ARG A 43 -19.17 -51.15 19.10
N CYS A 44 -19.12 -49.97 19.68
CA CYS A 44 -17.99 -49.50 20.46
C CYS A 44 -18.06 -50.19 21.84
N VAL A 45 -19.23 -50.08 22.49
CA VAL A 45 -19.51 -50.63 23.81
C VAL A 45 -19.43 -52.17 23.84
N SER A 46 -20.10 -52.85 22.91
CA SER A 46 -20.12 -54.32 22.83
C SER A 46 -18.75 -54.96 22.60
N THR A 47 -17.79 -54.18 22.09
CA THR A 47 -16.41 -54.64 21.87
C THR A 47 -15.42 -54.10 22.90
N GLY A 48 -15.92 -53.55 24.01
CA GLY A 48 -15.14 -53.03 25.13
C GLY A 48 -14.30 -51.79 24.81
N ARG A 49 -14.63 -51.04 23.75
CA ARG A 49 -13.86 -49.88 23.29
C ARG A 49 -14.55 -48.58 23.70
N LYS A 50 -13.74 -47.59 24.09
CA LYS A 50 -14.19 -46.21 24.24
C LYS A 50 -14.69 -45.68 22.89
N CYS A 51 -15.92 -45.17 22.85
CA CYS A 51 -16.46 -44.50 21.67
C CYS A 51 -15.96 -43.05 21.68
N ASP A 52 -15.15 -42.68 20.69
CA ASP A 52 -14.60 -41.32 20.53
C ASP A 52 -15.65 -40.30 20.03
N GLY A 53 -16.92 -40.70 20.05
CA GLY A 53 -18.05 -39.85 19.69
C GLY A 53 -18.18 -39.59 18.18
N TYR A 54 -19.18 -38.79 17.85
CA TYR A 54 -19.46 -38.32 16.49
C TYR A 54 -18.70 -37.02 16.27
N ALA A 55 -18.22 -36.78 15.04
CA ALA A 55 -17.65 -35.49 14.69
C ALA A 55 -18.74 -34.42 14.92
N THR A 56 -18.61 -33.65 16.00
CA THR A 56 -19.37 -32.43 16.20
C THR A 56 -18.92 -31.50 15.08
N GLY A 57 -19.79 -31.32 14.07
CA GLY A 57 -19.63 -30.22 13.14
C GLY A 57 -19.48 -28.96 13.97
N LEU A 58 -18.40 -28.22 13.72
CA LEU A 58 -18.19 -26.87 14.23
C LEU A 58 -19.38 -26.01 13.78
N LYS A 59 -20.41 -25.99 14.62
CA LYS A 59 -21.55 -25.09 14.53
C LYS A 59 -21.76 -24.59 15.95
N GLY A 60 -21.33 -23.35 16.19
CA GLY A 60 -21.55 -22.70 17.48
C GLY A 60 -20.54 -21.63 17.88
N LEU A 61 -19.72 -21.10 16.98
CA LEU A 61 -18.96 -19.87 17.21
C LEU A 61 -19.01 -19.03 15.93
N ASP A 62 -19.05 -17.71 16.07
CA ASP A 62 -19.10 -16.77 14.95
C ASP A 62 -18.04 -17.11 13.89
N PRO A 63 -18.37 -17.09 12.59
CA PRO A 63 -17.43 -17.43 11.51
C PRO A 63 -16.15 -16.60 11.55
N GLU A 64 -16.20 -15.38 12.10
CA GLU A 64 -15.05 -14.49 12.28
C GLU A 64 -14.05 -14.98 13.34
N VAL A 65 -14.54 -15.63 14.40
CA VAL A 65 -13.71 -16.20 15.49
C VAL A 65 -13.02 -17.49 15.03
N GLN A 66 -13.71 -18.29 14.22
CA GLN A 66 -13.18 -19.53 13.66
C GLN A 66 -12.02 -19.24 12.68
N ILE A 67 -12.19 -18.25 11.78
CA ILE A 67 -11.17 -17.85 10.79
C ILE A 67 -9.90 -17.31 11.45
N LYS A 68 -10.02 -16.48 12.50
CA LYS A 68 -8.86 -15.97 13.26
C LYS A 68 -8.06 -17.11 13.91
N SER A 69 -8.74 -18.14 14.43
CA SER A 69 -8.09 -19.28 15.09
C SER A 69 -7.33 -20.21 14.13
N ASP A 70 -7.81 -20.35 12.88
CA ASP A 70 -7.16 -21.17 11.86
C ASP A 70 -5.96 -20.45 11.23
N ILE A 71 -6.07 -19.13 11.02
CA ILE A 71 -4.97 -18.31 10.48
C ILE A 71 -3.79 -18.24 11.44
N GLN A 72 -4.05 -18.11 12.74
CA GLN A 72 -3.00 -18.13 13.77
C GLN A 72 -2.30 -19.50 13.90
N ARG A 73 -2.91 -20.58 13.41
CA ARG A 73 -2.32 -21.93 13.40
C ARG A 73 -1.53 -22.25 12.14
N LEU A 74 -1.71 -21.48 11.06
CA LEU A 74 -0.97 -21.65 9.78
C LEU A 74 0.56 -21.72 9.94
N PRO A 75 1.22 -20.89 10.77
CA PRO A 75 2.68 -20.90 10.90
C PRO A 75 3.24 -22.25 11.39
N THR A 76 2.49 -22.98 12.23
CA THR A 76 2.90 -24.28 12.79
C THR A 76 2.90 -25.40 11.75
N PHE A 77 2.08 -25.29 10.70
CA PHE A 77 1.96 -26.29 9.64
C PHE A 77 2.72 -25.93 8.36
N LEU A 78 3.43 -24.80 8.37
CA LEU A 78 4.17 -24.31 7.23
C LEU A 78 5.48 -25.10 7.06
N LEU A 79 5.55 -25.91 6.00
CA LEU A 79 6.77 -26.60 5.59
C LEU A 79 7.82 -25.57 5.16
N GLY A 80 9.01 -25.63 5.75
CA GLY A 80 10.10 -24.70 5.48
C GLY A 80 11.21 -24.74 6.53
N SER A 81 12.21 -23.87 6.36
CA SER A 81 13.26 -23.61 7.35
C SER A 81 12.72 -22.93 8.62
N VAL A 82 13.54 -22.87 9.67
CA VAL A 82 13.20 -22.14 10.91
C VAL A 82 12.98 -20.64 10.60
N ASP A 83 13.84 -20.07 9.76
CA ASP A 83 13.77 -18.66 9.37
C ASP A 83 12.52 -18.35 8.54
N GLU A 84 12.11 -19.27 7.66
CA GLU A 84 10.86 -19.12 6.89
C GLU A 84 9.62 -19.12 7.79
N ARG A 85 9.56 -20.00 8.79
CA ARG A 85 8.48 -20.00 9.78
C ARG A 85 8.48 -18.72 10.62
N ARG A 86 9.67 -18.23 11.00
CA ARG A 86 9.81 -16.98 11.76
C ARG A 86 9.30 -15.78 10.96
N GLY A 87 9.76 -15.61 9.72
CA GLY A 87 9.33 -14.51 8.85
C GLY A 87 7.81 -14.55 8.59
N PHE A 88 7.24 -15.73 8.36
CA PHE A 88 5.79 -15.88 8.22
C PHE A 88 5.04 -15.53 9.52
N GLN A 89 5.51 -16.04 10.66
CA GLN A 89 4.91 -15.74 11.97
C GLN A 89 4.93 -14.24 12.26
N TYR A 90 6.07 -13.56 12.02
CA TYR A 90 6.18 -12.12 12.22
C TYR A 90 5.25 -11.34 11.28
N PHE A 91 5.04 -11.84 10.06
CA PHE A 91 4.05 -11.23 9.18
C PHE A 91 2.65 -11.31 9.77
N VAL A 92 2.22 -12.50 10.23
CA VAL A 92 0.89 -12.73 10.80
C VAL A 92 0.68 -11.95 12.10
N SER A 93 1.69 -11.91 12.99
CA SER A 93 1.56 -11.33 14.33
C SER A 93 1.76 -9.82 14.38
N ASN A 94 2.51 -9.23 13.45
CA ASN A 94 2.90 -7.83 13.50
C ASN A 94 2.63 -7.12 12.17
N THR A 95 3.23 -7.62 11.08
CA THR A 95 3.25 -6.89 9.80
C THR A 95 1.85 -6.67 9.23
N ALA A 96 1.00 -7.69 9.18
CA ALA A 96 -0.36 -7.58 8.64
C ALA A 96 -1.21 -6.55 9.41
N THR A 97 -1.09 -6.53 10.74
CA THR A 97 -1.83 -5.60 11.59
C THR A 97 -1.32 -4.16 11.44
N GLU A 98 0.00 -3.94 11.36
CA GLU A 98 0.54 -2.59 11.16
C GLU A 98 0.26 -2.03 9.74
N LEU A 99 0.32 -2.91 8.72
CA LEU A 99 -0.05 -2.57 7.35
C LEU A 99 -1.53 -2.15 7.22
N SER A 100 -2.41 -2.73 8.04
CA SER A 100 -3.83 -2.37 8.12
C SER A 100 -4.08 -1.09 8.92
N GLY A 101 -3.18 -0.75 9.86
CA GLY A 101 -3.31 0.42 10.71
C GLY A 101 -4.59 0.38 11.56
N TYR A 102 -5.41 1.44 11.48
CA TYR A 102 -6.65 1.56 12.24
C TYR A 102 -7.90 1.06 11.51
N PHE A 103 -7.77 0.63 10.26
CA PHE A 103 -8.91 0.37 9.37
C PHE A 103 -9.01 -1.11 8.99
N ASP A 104 -9.80 -1.40 7.96
CA ASP A 104 -10.16 -2.76 7.55
C ASP A 104 -8.94 -3.68 7.38
N THR A 105 -9.05 -4.87 7.98
CA THR A 105 -8.01 -5.89 8.05
C THR A 105 -8.21 -6.98 7.00
N SER A 106 -9.31 -6.98 6.24
CA SER A 106 -9.70 -8.03 5.30
C SER A 106 -8.58 -8.49 4.37
N PHE A 107 -7.91 -7.54 3.69
CA PHE A 107 -6.85 -7.83 2.75
C PHE A 107 -5.61 -8.45 3.43
N TRP A 108 -5.08 -7.78 4.45
CA TRP A 108 -3.79 -8.12 5.07
C TRP A 108 -3.87 -9.28 6.06
N GLU A 109 -4.95 -9.36 6.85
CA GLU A 109 -5.10 -10.38 7.89
C GLU A 109 -5.88 -11.61 7.41
N HIS A 110 -6.51 -11.58 6.23
CA HIS A 110 -7.27 -12.73 5.71
C HIS A 110 -6.89 -13.10 4.27
N LEU A 111 -7.18 -12.25 3.28
CA LEU A 111 -7.07 -12.61 1.86
C LEU A 111 -5.64 -13.00 1.46
N ILE A 112 -4.66 -12.17 1.81
CA ILE A 112 -3.26 -12.40 1.43
C ILE A 112 -2.67 -13.64 2.12
N LEU A 113 -3.07 -13.89 3.37
CA LEU A 113 -2.62 -15.05 4.14
C LEU A 113 -3.18 -16.33 3.55
N GLN A 114 -4.48 -16.38 3.23
CA GLN A 114 -5.10 -17.53 2.57
C GLN A 114 -4.45 -17.82 1.22
N ALA A 115 -4.22 -16.78 0.41
CA ALA A 115 -3.60 -16.92 -0.90
C ALA A 115 -2.16 -17.47 -0.80
N SER A 116 -1.39 -17.02 0.20
CA SER A 116 0.00 -17.47 0.43
C SER A 116 0.14 -18.94 0.82
N VAL A 117 -0.91 -19.55 1.37
CA VAL A 117 -0.93 -20.99 1.64
C VAL A 117 -0.96 -21.77 0.33
N THR A 118 -1.62 -21.25 -0.70
CA THR A 118 -1.76 -21.93 -1.99
C THR A 118 -0.67 -21.56 -2.99
N ASP A 119 -0.20 -20.32 -2.99
CA ASP A 119 0.69 -19.78 -4.00
C ASP A 119 2.12 -19.56 -3.45
N PRO A 120 3.16 -20.22 -4.01
CA PRO A 120 4.54 -20.06 -3.55
C PRO A 120 5.12 -18.65 -3.73
N SER A 121 4.69 -17.88 -4.74
CA SER A 121 5.16 -16.51 -4.94
C SER A 121 4.72 -15.64 -3.76
N LEU A 122 3.42 -15.66 -3.46
CA LEU A 122 2.87 -14.90 -2.33
C LEU A 122 3.43 -15.37 -1.00
N ARG A 123 3.65 -16.68 -0.82
CA ARG A 123 4.29 -17.23 0.37
C ARG A 123 5.68 -16.65 0.61
N HIS A 124 6.55 -16.72 -0.39
CA HIS A 124 7.92 -16.21 -0.28
C HIS A 124 7.94 -14.69 -0.10
N ALA A 125 7.01 -13.96 -0.74
CA ALA A 125 6.88 -12.52 -0.57
C ALA A 125 6.46 -12.15 0.87
N ILE A 126 5.49 -12.84 1.45
CA ILE A 126 5.05 -12.66 2.84
C ILE A 126 6.19 -12.95 3.83
N ILE A 127 6.90 -14.08 3.64
CA ILE A 127 8.03 -14.46 4.49
C ILE A 127 9.12 -13.40 4.43
N GLY A 128 9.50 -12.98 3.22
CA GLY A 128 10.53 -11.97 3.00
C GLY A 128 10.14 -10.64 3.64
N LEU A 129 8.90 -10.19 3.44
CA LEU A 129 8.41 -8.93 4.00
C LEU A 129 8.32 -8.98 5.53
N GLY A 130 7.87 -10.10 6.10
CA GLY A 130 7.85 -10.29 7.56
C GLY A 130 9.25 -10.28 8.17
N ALA A 131 10.21 -10.96 7.56
CA ALA A 131 11.60 -10.95 8.01
C ALA A 131 12.26 -9.56 7.88
N LEU A 132 12.00 -8.85 6.77
CA LEU A 132 12.48 -7.48 6.57
C LEU A 132 11.87 -6.52 7.59
N HIS A 133 10.58 -6.65 7.88
CA HIS A 133 9.89 -5.84 8.87
C HIS A 133 10.40 -6.13 10.28
N GLU A 134 10.61 -7.39 10.65
CA GLU A 134 11.19 -7.76 11.94
C GLU A 134 12.56 -7.11 12.16
N ASP A 135 13.43 -7.21 11.16
CA ASP A 135 14.75 -6.58 11.19
C ASP A 135 14.63 -5.05 11.27
N PHE A 136 13.74 -4.44 10.49
CA PHE A 136 13.49 -3.00 10.56
C PHE A 136 13.00 -2.54 11.93
N SER A 137 12.07 -3.26 12.54
CA SER A 137 11.50 -2.92 13.84
C SER A 137 12.48 -3.15 14.98
N ASN A 138 13.34 -4.16 14.89
CA ASN A 138 14.43 -4.36 15.84
C ASN A 138 15.51 -3.28 15.76
N ARG A 139 15.73 -2.69 14.57
CA ARG A 139 16.68 -1.58 14.38
C ARG A 139 16.18 -0.24 14.96
N LYS A 140 14.90 -0.11 15.30
CA LYS A 140 14.27 1.12 15.81
C LYS A 140 14.59 1.53 17.25
N LEU A 141 15.77 1.18 17.74
CA LEU A 141 16.34 1.67 19.00
C LEU A 141 17.84 1.95 18.90
N ASP A 142 18.47 1.77 17.74
CA ASP A 142 19.92 1.93 17.60
C ASP A 142 20.23 2.67 16.28
N LEU A 143 20.09 4.00 16.32
CA LEU A 143 20.44 4.90 15.20
C LEU A 143 21.95 4.87 14.87
N ALA A 144 22.77 4.16 15.66
CA ALA A 144 24.22 4.26 15.65
C ALA A 144 24.99 2.94 15.50
N THR A 145 24.40 1.74 15.59
CA THR A 145 25.25 0.55 15.77
C THR A 145 24.72 -0.78 15.20
N LYS A 146 25.47 -1.33 14.22
CA LYS A 146 25.85 -2.76 13.97
C LYS A 146 25.69 -3.21 12.50
N CYS A 147 26.82 -3.43 11.83
CA CYS A 147 26.91 -3.83 10.43
C CYS A 147 26.87 -5.35 10.15
N ASP A 148 27.14 -6.23 11.13
CA ASP A 148 27.47 -7.63 10.79
C ASP A 148 26.27 -8.60 10.83
N ALA A 149 25.36 -8.50 11.80
CA ALA A 149 24.10 -9.26 11.81
C ALA A 149 23.08 -8.74 10.79
N ALA A 150 23.25 -7.48 10.36
CA ALA A 150 22.39 -6.77 9.44
C ALA A 150 22.48 -7.30 7.99
N ARG A 151 23.64 -7.84 7.59
CA ARG A 151 23.85 -8.39 6.23
C ARG A 151 23.20 -9.76 6.04
N SER A 152 23.10 -10.59 7.09
CA SER A 152 22.52 -11.94 6.99
C SER A 152 20.99 -11.93 6.94
N SER A 153 20.32 -11.13 7.78
CA SER A 153 18.85 -10.98 7.76
C SER A 153 18.36 -10.28 6.49
N PHE A 154 19.05 -9.22 6.06
CA PHE A 154 18.76 -8.56 4.79
C PHE A 154 18.99 -9.51 3.60
N GLY A 155 20.03 -10.35 3.66
CA GLY A 155 20.28 -11.40 2.68
C GLY A 155 19.15 -12.45 2.63
N PHE A 156 18.64 -12.88 3.78
CA PHE A 156 17.49 -13.81 3.83
C PHE A 156 16.23 -13.19 3.23
N ALA A 157 15.84 -11.99 3.66
CA ALA A 157 14.65 -11.31 3.15
C ALA A 157 14.74 -11.10 1.62
N THR A 158 15.90 -10.67 1.12
CA THR A 158 16.16 -10.46 -0.31
C THR A 158 16.12 -11.77 -1.11
N ASN A 159 16.64 -12.87 -0.53
CA ASN A 159 16.54 -14.20 -1.15
C ASN A 159 15.06 -14.63 -1.27
N GLN A 160 14.27 -14.45 -0.21
CA GLN A 160 12.83 -14.75 -0.24
C GLN A 160 12.09 -13.89 -1.28
N TYR A 161 12.40 -12.59 -1.37
CA TYR A 161 11.90 -11.71 -2.42
C TYR A 161 12.26 -12.21 -3.83
N THR A 162 13.50 -12.65 -4.05
CA THR A 162 13.97 -13.19 -5.33
C THR A 162 13.25 -14.49 -5.70
N LYS A 163 13.04 -15.40 -4.72
CA LYS A 163 12.25 -16.61 -4.90
C LYS A 163 10.82 -16.26 -5.31
N ALA A 164 10.19 -15.29 -4.66
CA ALA A 164 8.84 -14.83 -4.97
C ALA A 164 8.74 -14.37 -6.44
N ILE A 165 9.62 -13.46 -6.87
CA ILE A 165 9.69 -13.00 -8.27
C ILE A 165 9.89 -14.17 -9.23
N SER A 166 10.78 -15.12 -8.91
CA SER A 166 11.05 -16.27 -9.77
C SER A 166 9.81 -17.17 -9.93
N HIS A 167 9.05 -17.40 -8.85
CA HIS A 167 7.79 -18.13 -8.90
C HIS A 167 6.72 -17.39 -9.70
N LEU A 168 6.60 -16.08 -9.51
CA LEU A 168 5.66 -15.25 -10.28
C LEU A 168 5.98 -15.31 -11.78
N ARG A 169 7.24 -15.08 -12.17
CA ARG A 169 7.71 -15.11 -13.56
C ARG A 169 7.44 -16.45 -14.23
N ARG A 170 7.76 -17.57 -13.56
CA ARG A 170 7.53 -18.92 -14.11
C ARG A 170 6.05 -19.18 -14.36
N SER A 171 5.19 -18.74 -13.45
CA SER A 171 3.75 -18.98 -13.57
C SER A 171 3.09 -18.05 -14.60
N LEU A 172 3.59 -16.81 -14.76
CA LEU A 172 3.22 -15.91 -15.85
C LEU A 172 3.59 -16.50 -17.21
N ALA A 173 4.84 -16.98 -17.36
CA ALA A 173 5.31 -17.64 -18.58
C ALA A 173 4.51 -18.91 -18.92
N GLY A 174 4.04 -19.62 -17.89
CA GLY A 174 3.19 -20.81 -18.06
C GLY A 174 1.72 -20.51 -18.35
N GLY A 175 1.30 -19.24 -18.44
CA GLY A 175 -0.10 -18.84 -18.64
C GLY A 175 -1.07 -19.23 -17.51
N LYS A 176 -0.53 -19.63 -16.35
CA LYS A 176 -1.32 -20.18 -15.22
C LYS A 176 -1.63 -19.14 -14.14
N GLN A 177 -1.07 -17.94 -14.22
CA GLN A 177 -1.29 -16.94 -13.19
C GLN A 177 -2.67 -16.31 -13.27
N LYS A 178 -3.36 -16.31 -12.11
CA LYS A 178 -4.59 -15.54 -11.95
C LYS A 178 -4.26 -14.06 -11.78
N PRO A 179 -4.99 -13.13 -12.42
CA PRO A 179 -4.73 -11.69 -12.28
C PRO A 179 -4.70 -11.22 -10.82
N LEU A 180 -5.56 -11.78 -9.96
CA LEU A 180 -5.60 -11.50 -8.53
C LEU A 180 -4.26 -11.79 -7.82
N THR A 181 -3.65 -12.93 -8.09
CA THR A 181 -2.36 -13.32 -7.51
C THR A 181 -1.24 -12.39 -7.93
N ALA A 182 -1.24 -11.96 -9.20
CA ALA A 182 -0.26 -11.01 -9.70
C ALA A 182 -0.42 -9.63 -9.04
N MET A 183 -1.66 -9.14 -8.87
CA MET A 183 -1.95 -7.89 -8.15
C MET A 183 -1.51 -7.95 -6.68
N MET A 184 -1.82 -9.05 -5.97
CA MET A 184 -1.36 -9.28 -4.61
C MET A 184 0.18 -9.30 -4.51
N SER A 185 0.86 -9.91 -5.49
CA SER A 185 2.32 -9.91 -5.56
C SER A 185 2.87 -8.50 -5.77
N CYS A 186 2.27 -7.71 -6.67
CA CYS A 186 2.65 -6.31 -6.89
C CYS A 186 2.54 -5.50 -5.59
N ILE A 187 1.41 -5.62 -4.87
CA ILE A 187 1.21 -4.95 -3.58
C ILE A 187 2.33 -5.33 -2.58
N LEU A 188 2.62 -6.63 -2.42
CA LEU A 188 3.67 -7.08 -1.52
C LEU A 188 5.07 -6.57 -1.93
N PHE A 189 5.37 -6.52 -3.23
CA PHE A 189 6.64 -6.02 -3.72
C PHE A 189 6.76 -4.50 -3.56
N VAL A 190 5.69 -3.74 -3.76
CA VAL A 190 5.65 -2.30 -3.43
C VAL A 190 6.00 -2.10 -1.95
N CYS A 191 5.41 -2.89 -1.05
CA CYS A 191 5.67 -2.80 0.39
C CYS A 191 7.12 -3.15 0.74
N PHE A 192 7.63 -4.24 0.16
CA PHE A 192 9.00 -4.69 0.35
C PHE A 192 9.99 -3.62 -0.11
N ASP A 193 9.83 -3.14 -1.35
CA ASP A 193 10.69 -2.14 -1.97
C ASP A 193 10.62 -0.79 -1.25
N SER A 194 9.42 -0.38 -0.84
CA SER A 194 9.23 0.79 -0.01
C SER A 194 10.01 0.64 1.29
N LEU A 195 9.85 -0.46 2.03
CA LEU A 195 10.50 -0.68 3.32
C LEU A 195 12.03 -0.62 3.22
N ARG A 196 12.62 -1.21 2.18
CA ARG A 196 14.07 -1.11 1.88
C ARG A 196 14.52 0.20 1.23
N GLY A 197 13.62 1.16 0.99
CA GLY A 197 13.92 2.47 0.39
C GLY A 197 14.13 2.49 -1.12
N HIS A 198 13.82 1.41 -1.84
CA HIS A 198 14.00 1.31 -3.29
C HIS A 198 12.74 1.80 -4.01
N PHE A 199 12.50 3.11 -4.00
CA PHE A 199 11.24 3.71 -4.44
C PHE A 199 10.96 3.56 -5.94
N SER A 200 11.98 3.64 -6.81
CA SER A 200 11.79 3.42 -8.25
C SER A 200 11.26 2.01 -8.54
N SER A 201 11.77 1.00 -7.82
CA SER A 201 11.27 -0.38 -7.91
C SER A 201 9.83 -0.49 -7.40
N ALA A 202 9.51 0.18 -6.29
CA ALA A 202 8.15 0.22 -5.77
C ALA A 202 7.18 0.85 -6.79
N ILE A 203 7.55 1.95 -7.45
CA ILE A 203 6.73 2.60 -8.48
C ILE A 203 6.52 1.66 -9.68
N MET A 204 7.56 0.95 -10.12
CA MET A 204 7.43 -0.04 -11.20
C MET A 204 6.40 -1.12 -10.85
N HIS A 205 6.46 -1.72 -9.66
CA HIS A 205 5.47 -2.72 -9.23
C HIS A 205 4.07 -2.13 -9.11
N LEU A 206 3.95 -0.88 -8.64
CA LEU A 206 2.67 -0.18 -8.57
C LEU A 206 2.07 -0.02 -9.98
N GLN A 207 2.84 0.48 -10.95
CA GLN A 207 2.40 0.65 -12.33
C GLN A 207 2.03 -0.70 -12.98
N SER A 208 2.81 -1.76 -12.77
CA SER A 208 2.48 -3.10 -13.24
C SER A 208 1.17 -3.61 -12.64
N GLY A 209 0.97 -3.43 -11.32
CA GLY A 209 -0.26 -3.80 -10.64
C GLY A 209 -1.49 -3.06 -11.17
N LEU A 210 -1.36 -1.75 -11.43
CA LEU A 210 -2.42 -0.93 -12.00
C LEU A 210 -2.82 -1.36 -13.42
N LYS A 211 -1.84 -1.70 -14.27
CA LYS A 211 -2.10 -2.25 -15.61
C LYS A 211 -2.91 -3.55 -15.54
N ILE A 212 -2.56 -4.44 -14.61
CA ILE A 212 -3.28 -5.71 -14.40
C ILE A 212 -4.69 -5.44 -13.88
N LEU A 213 -4.84 -4.53 -12.90
CA LEU A 213 -6.14 -4.16 -12.33
C LEU A 213 -7.09 -3.63 -13.41
N HIS A 214 -6.62 -2.73 -14.27
CA HIS A 214 -7.41 -2.18 -15.37
C HIS A 214 -7.84 -3.28 -16.36
N SER A 215 -6.90 -4.13 -16.79
CA SER A 215 -7.21 -5.25 -17.70
C SER A 215 -8.18 -6.27 -17.12
N SER A 216 -8.20 -6.42 -15.79
CA SER A 216 -9.06 -7.38 -15.09
C SER A 216 -10.50 -6.89 -15.03
N ARG A 217 -10.72 -5.59 -14.77
CA ARG A 217 -12.07 -4.99 -14.76
C ARG A 217 -12.79 -5.10 -16.10
N SER A 218 -12.06 -4.99 -17.20
CA SER A 218 -12.65 -5.15 -18.54
C SER A 218 -13.04 -6.59 -18.87
N ARG A 219 -12.58 -7.58 -18.10
CA ARG A 219 -12.65 -9.02 -18.46
C ARG A 219 -13.32 -9.90 -17.40
N SER A 220 -13.68 -9.38 -16.23
CA SER A 220 -14.18 -10.14 -15.08
C SER A 220 -15.70 -10.35 -15.09
N ASN A 221 -16.15 -11.45 -14.47
CA ASN A 221 -17.54 -11.64 -14.07
C ASN A 221 -17.81 -10.87 -12.75
N SER A 222 -19.08 -10.56 -12.45
CA SER A 222 -19.46 -9.67 -11.33
C SER A 222 -18.87 -10.01 -9.96
N GLN A 223 -18.80 -11.29 -9.58
CA GLN A 223 -18.29 -11.70 -8.25
C GLN A 223 -16.78 -11.47 -8.07
N ASP A 224 -15.98 -11.72 -9.11
CA ASP A 224 -14.53 -11.47 -9.04
C ASP A 224 -14.23 -9.97 -9.07
N GLU A 225 -15.07 -9.21 -9.78
CA GLU A 225 -15.01 -7.75 -9.83
C GLU A 225 -15.29 -7.14 -8.45
N ASP A 226 -16.33 -7.59 -7.75
CA ASP A 226 -16.68 -7.13 -6.41
C ASP A 226 -15.52 -7.36 -5.42
N MET A 227 -14.93 -8.56 -5.41
CA MET A 227 -13.80 -8.86 -4.52
C MET A 227 -12.59 -7.96 -4.81
N ILE A 228 -12.28 -7.73 -6.09
CA ILE A 228 -11.17 -6.85 -6.51
C ILE A 228 -11.46 -5.40 -6.10
N GLU A 229 -12.67 -4.92 -6.32
CA GLU A 229 -13.07 -3.56 -5.98
C GLU A 229 -13.11 -3.31 -4.46
N GLU A 230 -13.53 -4.29 -3.67
CA GLU A 230 -13.63 -4.14 -2.22
C GLU A 230 -12.28 -4.28 -1.52
N ASN A 231 -11.40 -5.18 -1.98
CA ASN A 231 -10.20 -5.56 -1.23
C ASN A 231 -8.90 -5.08 -1.88
N ILE A 232 -8.82 -5.05 -3.22
CA ILE A 232 -7.57 -4.78 -3.95
C ILE A 232 -7.49 -3.32 -4.39
N GLY A 233 -8.56 -2.81 -5.01
CA GLY A 233 -8.66 -1.44 -5.49
C GLY A 233 -8.32 -0.39 -4.43
N PRO A 234 -8.84 -0.49 -3.19
CA PRO A 234 -8.55 0.48 -2.14
C PRO A 234 -7.08 0.48 -1.72
N VAL A 235 -6.40 -0.67 -1.77
CA VAL A 235 -4.96 -0.75 -1.48
C VAL A 235 -4.16 -0.01 -2.54
N PHE A 236 -4.41 -0.28 -3.82
CA PHE A 236 -3.76 0.44 -4.92
C PHE A 236 -4.02 1.93 -4.87
N LYS A 237 -5.26 2.34 -4.57
CA LYS A 237 -5.61 3.75 -4.44
C LYS A 237 -4.79 4.48 -3.37
N ARG A 238 -4.59 3.86 -2.21
CA ARG A 238 -3.73 4.41 -1.15
C ARG A 238 -2.28 4.51 -1.58
N LEU A 239 -1.76 3.46 -2.22
CA LEU A 239 -0.39 3.46 -2.74
C LEU A 239 -0.19 4.52 -3.83
N CYS A 240 -1.19 4.76 -4.69
CA CYS A 240 -1.17 5.84 -5.68
C CYS A 240 -1.14 7.22 -5.03
N ILE A 241 -2.00 7.48 -4.05
CA ILE A 241 -2.00 8.76 -3.31
C ILE A 241 -0.65 8.96 -2.61
N GLN A 242 -0.09 7.92 -1.99
CA GLN A 242 1.25 7.99 -1.41
C GLN A 242 2.31 8.34 -2.44
N ALA A 243 2.28 7.71 -3.63
CA ALA A 243 3.23 7.98 -4.71
C ALA A 243 3.08 9.37 -5.34
N ILE A 244 1.86 9.93 -5.37
CA ILE A 244 1.60 11.30 -5.84
C ILE A 244 2.07 12.34 -4.80
N LEU A 245 1.80 12.09 -3.52
CA LEU A 245 2.16 13.01 -2.45
C LEU A 245 3.65 12.99 -2.14
N TYR A 246 4.30 11.83 -2.30
CA TYR A 246 5.74 11.69 -2.12
C TYR A 246 6.50 12.65 -3.02
N ILE A 247 7.62 13.20 -2.52
CA ILE A 247 8.40 14.24 -3.22
C ILE A 247 8.80 13.74 -4.59
N ASP A 248 8.06 14.18 -5.59
CA ASP A 248 8.18 13.68 -6.93
C ASP A 248 9.18 14.51 -7.73
N THR A 249 10.23 13.85 -8.18
CA THR A 249 11.25 14.40 -9.07
C THR A 249 10.98 14.10 -10.54
N ARG A 250 9.89 13.37 -10.84
CA ARG A 250 9.55 12.98 -12.21
C ARG A 250 9.31 14.20 -13.09
N GLU A 251 9.72 14.06 -14.35
CA GLU A 251 9.44 15.01 -15.41
C GLU A 251 7.93 15.18 -15.62
N ILE A 252 7.50 16.32 -16.17
CA ILE A 252 6.08 16.64 -16.40
C ILE A 252 5.36 15.51 -17.18
N SER A 253 6.01 14.98 -18.22
CA SER A 253 5.48 13.90 -19.05
C SER A 253 5.24 12.60 -18.28
N GLU A 254 6.14 12.25 -17.36
CA GLU A 254 6.03 11.06 -16.51
C GLU A 254 4.92 11.24 -15.46
N ARG A 255 4.77 12.44 -14.89
CA ARG A 255 3.67 12.80 -13.99
C ARG A 255 2.32 12.61 -14.68
N MET A 256 2.15 13.19 -15.88
CA MET A 256 0.93 13.07 -16.67
C MET A 256 0.63 11.62 -17.06
N ALA A 257 1.64 10.86 -17.51
CA ALA A 257 1.48 9.45 -17.86
C ALA A 257 1.01 8.61 -16.67
N PHE A 258 1.58 8.84 -15.48
CA PHE A 258 1.18 8.16 -14.25
C PHE A 258 -0.26 8.52 -13.85
N ALA A 259 -0.61 9.81 -13.88
CA ALA A 259 -1.96 10.29 -13.59
C ALA A 259 -3.00 9.68 -14.54
N LYS A 260 -2.68 9.57 -15.84
CA LYS A 260 -3.53 8.93 -16.84
C LYS A 260 -3.74 7.44 -16.57
N VAL A 261 -2.72 6.72 -16.08
CA VAL A 261 -2.90 5.31 -15.66
C VAL A 261 -3.89 5.23 -14.48
N ILE A 262 -3.79 6.14 -13.52
CA ILE A 262 -4.69 6.18 -12.36
C ILE A 262 -6.11 6.56 -12.76
N SER A 263 -6.32 7.40 -13.78
CA SER A 263 -7.68 7.74 -14.24
C SER A 263 -8.46 6.52 -14.74
N THR A 264 -7.77 5.54 -15.33
CA THR A 264 -8.41 4.32 -15.83
C THR A 264 -8.94 3.38 -14.74
N ILE A 265 -8.57 3.59 -13.46
CA ILE A 265 -9.04 2.80 -12.31
C ILE A 265 -10.01 3.56 -11.39
N SER A 266 -10.20 4.87 -11.56
CA SER A 266 -11.18 5.64 -10.78
C SER A 266 -12.49 5.76 -11.58
N SER A 267 -13.20 4.63 -11.77
CA SER A 267 -14.33 4.54 -12.70
C SER A 267 -15.72 4.75 -12.07
N ARG A 268 -15.83 5.17 -10.81
CA ARG A 268 -17.13 5.44 -10.17
C ARG A 268 -17.23 6.87 -9.66
N GLU A 269 -18.40 7.45 -9.88
CA GLU A 269 -18.80 8.73 -9.30
C GLU A 269 -18.68 8.65 -7.77
N ASN A 270 -18.08 9.67 -7.16
CA ASN A 270 -17.89 9.72 -5.71
C ASN A 270 -19.06 10.43 -5.06
N THR A 271 -20.09 9.67 -4.69
CA THR A 271 -21.24 10.22 -3.99
C THR A 271 -20.99 10.21 -2.49
N ILE A 272 -20.94 11.40 -1.89
CA ILE A 272 -20.82 11.54 -0.44
C ILE A 272 -22.20 11.30 0.20
N PRO A 273 -22.37 10.26 1.04
CA PRO A 273 -23.65 10.02 1.70
C PRO A 273 -23.94 11.08 2.75
N SER A 274 -25.22 11.32 3.05
CA SER A 274 -25.64 12.25 4.10
C SER A 274 -25.18 11.84 5.50
N GLU A 275 -25.01 10.55 5.73
CA GLU A 275 -24.42 9.96 6.94
C GLU A 275 -23.64 8.69 6.59
N PHE A 276 -22.50 8.47 7.25
CA PHE A 276 -21.68 7.29 7.06
C PHE A 276 -22.19 6.10 7.88
N LYS A 277 -22.15 4.90 7.29
CA LYS A 277 -22.52 3.65 7.98
C LYS A 277 -21.45 3.20 8.99
N ASP A 278 -20.19 3.42 8.64
CA ASP A 278 -19.03 2.96 9.37
C ASP A 278 -17.81 3.84 9.04
N LEU A 279 -16.78 3.77 9.89
CA LEU A 279 -15.58 4.59 9.74
C LEU A 279 -14.82 4.30 8.43
N ASP A 280 -14.91 3.07 7.92
CA ASP A 280 -14.22 2.67 6.70
C ASP A 280 -14.88 3.27 5.45
N SER A 281 -16.21 3.43 5.46
CA SER A 281 -16.98 4.17 4.43
C SER A 281 -16.62 5.65 4.41
N ALA A 282 -16.47 6.27 5.59
CA ALA A 282 -15.99 7.65 5.70
C ALA A 282 -14.59 7.79 5.12
N ARG A 283 -13.68 6.90 5.48
CA ARG A 283 -12.31 6.89 4.94
C ARG A 283 -12.26 6.69 3.43
N ARG A 284 -12.98 5.71 2.88
CA ARG A 284 -12.96 5.40 1.44
C ARG A 284 -13.40 6.61 0.60
N THR A 285 -14.49 7.26 0.99
CA THR A 285 -15.01 8.44 0.29
C THR A 285 -14.08 9.65 0.40
N LEU A 286 -13.40 9.83 1.54
CA LEU A 286 -12.34 10.84 1.70
C LEU A 286 -11.16 10.57 0.76
N LEU A 287 -10.66 9.33 0.73
CA LEU A 287 -9.56 8.93 -0.16
C LEU A 287 -9.96 9.10 -1.63
N GLN A 288 -11.22 8.89 -1.97
CA GLN A 288 -11.72 9.09 -3.32
C GLN A 288 -11.79 10.55 -3.74
N ALA A 289 -12.27 11.44 -2.85
CA ALA A 289 -12.22 12.88 -3.10
C ALA A 289 -10.76 13.38 -3.20
N SER A 290 -9.88 12.86 -2.33
CA SER A 290 -8.46 13.23 -2.30
C SER A 290 -7.72 12.79 -3.57
N ASP A 291 -7.97 11.56 -4.04
CA ASP A 291 -7.40 11.04 -5.29
C ASP A 291 -7.75 11.89 -6.50
N ASN A 292 -9.03 12.26 -6.65
CA ASN A 292 -9.46 13.11 -7.76
C ASN A 292 -8.80 14.49 -7.70
N LEU A 293 -8.70 15.08 -6.50
CA LEU A 293 -8.02 16.35 -6.27
C LEU A 293 -6.55 16.27 -6.66
N PHE A 294 -5.81 15.31 -6.09
CA PHE A 294 -4.37 15.21 -6.29
C PHE A 294 -4.02 14.81 -7.72
N ARG A 295 -4.78 13.89 -8.34
CA ARG A 295 -4.58 13.53 -9.75
C ARG A 295 -4.86 14.71 -10.67
N GLY A 296 -5.94 15.47 -10.43
CA GLY A 296 -6.24 16.67 -11.20
C GLY A 296 -5.09 17.67 -11.14
N ALA A 297 -4.59 17.94 -9.94
CA ALA A 297 -3.42 18.80 -9.74
C ALA A 297 -2.15 18.24 -10.41
N TYR A 298 -1.97 16.92 -10.42
CA TYR A 298 -0.84 16.26 -11.08
C TYR A 298 -0.84 16.34 -12.61
N MET A 299 -2.00 16.63 -13.19
CA MET A 299 -2.19 16.78 -14.62
C MET A 299 -2.14 18.25 -15.06
N TRP A 300 -2.04 19.20 -14.12
CA TRP A 300 -1.83 20.59 -14.44
C TRP A 300 -0.39 20.84 -14.85
N ASP A 301 -0.21 21.82 -15.73
CA ASP A 301 1.10 22.34 -16.09
C ASP A 301 1.46 23.47 -15.12
N ASP A 302 2.45 23.24 -14.27
CA ASP A 302 2.89 24.18 -13.24
C ASP A 302 3.42 25.51 -13.82
N ASP A 303 3.89 25.49 -15.08
CA ASP A 303 4.45 26.63 -15.78
C ASP A 303 3.39 27.43 -16.56
N LEU A 304 2.12 26.98 -16.56
CA LEU A 304 1.00 27.70 -17.16
C LEU A 304 0.14 28.42 -16.09
N PRO A 305 -0.43 29.61 -16.41
CA PRO A 305 -1.42 30.25 -15.56
C PRO A 305 -2.71 29.42 -15.39
N PRO A 306 -3.51 29.65 -14.33
CA PRO A 306 -4.81 29.01 -14.12
C PRO A 306 -5.76 29.03 -15.32
N THR A 307 -5.78 30.12 -16.09
CA THR A 307 -6.64 30.32 -17.26
C THR A 307 -6.25 29.45 -18.46
N CYS A 308 -5.01 28.97 -18.50
CA CYS A 308 -4.47 28.13 -19.58
C CYS A 308 -4.59 26.63 -19.27
N GLN A 309 -5.11 26.26 -18.10
CA GLN A 309 -5.30 24.86 -17.73
C GLN A 309 -6.51 24.24 -18.45
N PRO A 310 -6.49 22.93 -18.75
CA PRO A 310 -7.65 22.23 -19.32
C PRO A 310 -8.90 22.38 -18.45
N LYS A 311 -10.03 22.75 -19.06
CA LYS A 311 -11.29 23.03 -18.36
C LYS A 311 -11.82 21.82 -17.59
N GLU A 312 -11.68 20.64 -18.17
CA GLU A 312 -12.13 19.37 -17.58
C GLU A 312 -11.40 19.08 -16.26
N LEU A 313 -10.12 19.44 -16.16
CA LEU A 313 -9.34 19.29 -14.93
C LEU A 313 -9.79 20.30 -13.87
N MET A 314 -10.15 21.52 -14.28
CA MET A 314 -10.71 22.53 -13.38
C MET A 314 -12.06 22.10 -12.81
N GLU A 315 -12.94 21.55 -13.64
CA GLU A 315 -14.24 21.02 -13.22
C GLU A 315 -14.08 19.86 -12.23
N LEU A 316 -13.19 18.91 -12.53
CA LEU A 316 -12.87 17.81 -11.62
C LEU A 316 -12.33 18.30 -10.28
N TYR A 317 -11.51 19.35 -10.29
CA TYR A 317 -10.98 19.98 -9.08
C TYR A 317 -12.09 20.61 -8.23
N LEU A 318 -12.98 21.40 -8.85
CA LEU A 318 -14.12 22.02 -8.18
C LEU A 318 -15.09 20.97 -7.61
N GLN A 319 -15.35 19.90 -8.37
CA GLN A 319 -16.17 18.78 -7.90
C GLN A 319 -15.54 18.11 -6.67
N SER A 320 -14.22 17.86 -6.71
CA SER A 320 -13.49 17.26 -5.58
C SER A 320 -13.53 18.15 -4.34
N ARG A 321 -13.45 19.47 -4.50
CA ARG A 321 -13.62 20.44 -3.38
C ARG A 321 -15.02 20.38 -2.78
N SER A 322 -16.05 20.35 -3.61
CA SER A 322 -17.44 20.21 -3.16
C SER A 322 -17.64 18.90 -2.37
N GLN A 323 -17.05 17.80 -2.85
CA GLN A 323 -17.07 16.51 -2.15
C GLN A 323 -16.38 16.58 -0.79
N LEU A 324 -15.25 17.28 -0.65
CA LEU A 324 -14.60 17.48 0.65
C LEU A 324 -15.49 18.27 1.61
N ASP A 325 -16.15 19.33 1.15
CA ASP A 325 -17.05 20.14 1.97
C ASP A 325 -18.27 19.32 2.43
N ALA A 326 -18.87 18.53 1.53
CA ALA A 326 -19.94 17.59 1.87
C ALA A 326 -19.47 16.50 2.87
N TRP A 327 -18.25 15.99 2.66
CA TRP A 327 -17.66 14.96 3.52
C TRP A 327 -17.50 15.46 4.96
N LYS A 328 -17.06 16.72 5.14
CA LYS A 328 -16.93 17.33 6.47
C LYS A 328 -18.25 17.26 7.24
N VAL A 329 -19.34 17.70 6.62
CA VAL A 329 -20.67 17.74 7.24
C VAL A 329 -21.13 16.33 7.60
N SER A 330 -21.02 15.39 6.66
CA SER A 330 -21.40 13.99 6.87
C SER A 330 -20.57 13.33 7.98
N PHE A 331 -19.26 13.58 8.02
CA PHE A 331 -18.36 13.03 9.04
C PHE A 331 -18.64 13.62 10.43
N GLU A 332 -18.93 14.91 10.53
CA GLU A 332 -19.28 15.54 11.80
C GLU A 332 -20.61 15.01 12.34
N ASN A 333 -21.59 14.77 11.48
CA ASN A 333 -22.86 14.13 11.86
C ASN A 333 -22.63 12.69 12.34
N PHE A 334 -21.85 11.91 11.58
CA PHE A 334 -21.47 10.54 11.93
C PHE A 334 -20.73 10.46 13.27
N MET A 335 -19.80 11.38 13.54
CA MET A 335 -19.10 11.41 14.82
C MET A 335 -20.05 11.78 15.97
N LYS A 336 -20.97 12.73 15.77
CA LYS A 336 -21.99 13.05 16.80
C LYS A 336 -22.89 11.86 17.10
N SER A 337 -23.29 11.07 16.09
CA SER A 337 -24.20 9.94 16.27
C SER A 337 -23.50 8.69 16.81
N GLN A 338 -22.26 8.40 16.39
CA GLN A 338 -21.63 7.10 16.66
C GLN A 338 -20.40 7.13 17.57
N SER A 339 -19.78 8.28 17.85
CA SER A 339 -18.47 8.28 18.56
C SER A 339 -18.48 7.63 19.93
N HIS A 340 -19.63 7.60 20.61
CA HIS A 340 -19.80 7.00 21.93
C HIS A 340 -19.71 5.46 21.90
N THR A 341 -19.89 4.83 20.73
CA THR A 341 -19.77 3.37 20.57
C THR A 341 -18.36 2.92 20.21
N PHE A 342 -17.45 3.86 19.91
CA PHE A 342 -16.14 3.55 19.37
C PHE A 342 -15.18 3.06 20.44
N ASN A 343 -14.44 2.00 20.11
CA ASN A 343 -13.27 1.60 20.88
C ASN A 343 -12.06 2.51 20.60
N SER A 344 -10.97 2.30 21.34
CA SER A 344 -9.74 3.11 21.18
C SER A 344 -9.16 3.06 19.75
N LYS A 345 -9.20 1.91 19.07
CA LYS A 345 -8.71 1.77 17.68
C LYS A 345 -9.57 2.62 16.73
N GLN A 346 -10.89 2.57 16.86
CA GLN A 346 -11.82 3.32 16.03
C GLN A 346 -11.73 4.83 16.27
N LEU A 347 -11.59 5.27 17.53
CA LEU A 347 -11.37 6.68 17.86
C LEU A 347 -10.08 7.23 17.23
N ARG A 348 -8.99 6.45 17.28
CA ARG A 348 -7.72 6.82 16.62
C ARG A 348 -7.85 6.83 15.10
N GLY A 349 -8.56 5.88 14.52
CA GLY A 349 -8.88 5.89 13.08
C GLY A 349 -9.70 7.12 12.68
N ALA A 350 -10.68 7.53 13.48
CA ALA A 350 -11.47 8.73 13.25
C ALA A 350 -10.64 10.01 13.35
N ALA A 351 -9.76 10.10 14.35
CA ALA A 351 -8.80 11.21 14.47
C ALA A 351 -7.87 11.29 13.25
N LEU A 352 -7.41 10.14 12.74
CA LEU A 352 -6.59 10.07 11.53
C LEU A 352 -7.37 10.50 10.28
N CYS A 353 -8.64 10.10 10.13
CA CYS A 353 -9.51 10.59 9.05
C CYS A 353 -9.68 12.11 9.11
N LYS A 354 -9.93 12.68 10.31
CA LYS A 354 -10.07 14.14 10.46
C LYS A 354 -8.76 14.86 10.13
N LEU A 355 -7.62 14.33 10.55
CA LEU A 355 -6.30 14.87 10.25
C LEU A 355 -6.02 14.90 8.74
N HIS A 356 -6.31 13.81 8.04
CA HIS A 356 -6.18 13.74 6.58
C HIS A 356 -7.14 14.69 5.88
N TYR A 357 -8.40 14.73 6.31
CA TYR A 357 -9.37 15.69 5.78
C TYR A 357 -8.87 17.12 5.93
N THR A 358 -8.42 17.51 7.13
CA THR A 358 -7.93 18.87 7.38
C THR A 358 -6.73 19.18 6.48
N THR A 359 -5.79 18.24 6.34
CA THR A 359 -4.61 18.41 5.46
C THR A 359 -5.01 18.59 3.99
N VAL A 360 -5.86 17.70 3.46
CA VAL A 360 -6.35 17.74 2.08
C VAL A 360 -7.18 19.00 1.84
N HIS A 361 -7.99 19.43 2.83
CA HIS A 361 -8.75 20.66 2.77
C HIS A 361 -7.84 21.88 2.62
N ILE A 362 -6.77 21.98 3.42
CA ILE A 362 -5.78 23.05 3.27
C ILE A 362 -5.17 23.01 1.88
N ILE A 363 -4.69 21.84 1.41
CA ILE A 363 -4.08 21.71 0.07
C ILE A 363 -5.06 22.16 -1.03
N ALA A 364 -6.31 21.73 -0.95
CA ALA A 364 -7.36 22.05 -1.93
C ALA A 364 -7.77 23.54 -1.94
N ARG A 365 -7.51 24.28 -0.87
CA ARG A 365 -7.84 25.71 -0.78
C ARG A 365 -6.64 26.59 -1.09
N VAL A 366 -5.45 26.19 -0.67
CA VAL A 366 -4.20 26.88 -1.00
C VAL A 366 -3.86 26.73 -2.49
N SER A 367 -4.08 25.54 -3.06
CA SER A 367 -3.83 25.26 -4.48
C SER A 367 -5.00 25.66 -5.38
N ALA A 368 -5.99 26.38 -4.85
CA ALA A 368 -7.13 26.81 -5.61
C ALA A 368 -6.67 27.74 -6.76
N PRO A 369 -6.97 27.37 -8.02
CA PRO A 369 -6.67 28.23 -9.15
C PRO A 369 -7.55 29.47 -9.08
N ASP A 370 -6.90 30.63 -9.08
CA ASP A 370 -7.55 31.92 -9.17
C ASP A 370 -7.49 32.35 -10.63
N LEU A 371 -8.63 32.39 -11.30
CA LEU A 371 -8.70 32.72 -12.73
C LEU A 371 -8.29 34.18 -13.01
N ASP A 372 -8.32 35.03 -11.98
CA ASP A 372 -7.89 36.42 -12.06
C ASP A 372 -6.39 36.58 -11.72
N ASP A 373 -5.71 35.52 -11.26
CA ASP A 373 -4.27 35.54 -10.96
C ASP A 373 -3.44 35.23 -12.23
N PRO A 374 -2.70 36.21 -12.78
CA PRO A 374 -1.94 36.02 -14.01
C PRO A 374 -0.63 35.24 -13.79
N ARG A 375 -0.26 34.93 -12.55
CA ARG A 375 0.97 34.19 -12.25
C ARG A 375 0.83 32.73 -12.68
N ILE A 376 1.96 32.11 -13.04
CA ILE A 376 2.01 30.66 -13.24
C ILE A 376 1.52 29.92 -12.00
N LEU A 377 0.89 28.76 -12.20
CA LEU A 377 0.22 28.01 -11.14
C LEU A 377 1.15 27.72 -9.96
N ARG A 378 2.41 27.38 -10.25
CA ARG A 378 3.44 27.14 -9.23
C ARG A 378 3.64 28.31 -8.27
N ASN A 379 3.64 29.54 -8.79
CA ASN A 379 3.79 30.74 -7.97
C ASN A 379 2.50 31.02 -7.18
N SER A 380 1.35 30.89 -7.83
CA SER A 380 0.04 31.15 -7.22
C SER A 380 -0.29 30.17 -6.08
N CYS A 381 0.00 28.88 -6.25
CA CYS A 381 -0.23 27.84 -5.23
C CYS A 381 0.73 27.94 -4.04
N ASN A 382 1.87 28.60 -4.20
CA ASN A 382 2.86 28.79 -3.15
C ASN A 382 2.78 30.17 -2.47
N ASP A 383 1.75 30.96 -2.76
CA ASP A 383 1.55 32.28 -2.15
C ASP A 383 1.29 32.16 -0.63
N PRO A 384 2.13 32.76 0.23
CA PRO A 384 1.97 32.70 1.69
C PRO A 384 0.63 33.25 2.18
N LYS A 385 0.03 34.20 1.46
CA LYS A 385 -1.26 34.77 1.82
C LYS A 385 -2.37 33.72 1.77
N LYS A 386 -2.25 32.74 0.86
CA LYS A 386 -3.21 31.63 0.77
C LYS A 386 -3.07 30.68 1.94
N SER A 387 -1.86 30.30 2.33
CA SER A 387 -1.65 29.41 3.50
C SER A 387 -1.89 30.10 4.84
N ALA A 388 -1.69 31.42 4.92
CA ALA A 388 -1.91 32.22 6.12
C ALA A 388 -3.34 32.10 6.67
N MET A 389 -4.34 31.95 5.80
CA MET A 389 -5.75 31.82 6.17
C MET A 389 -6.07 30.52 6.92
N PHE A 390 -5.18 29.53 6.88
CA PHE A 390 -5.42 28.18 7.38
C PHE A 390 -4.57 27.80 8.60
N GLU A 391 -4.00 28.79 9.29
CA GLU A 391 -3.24 28.55 10.52
C GLU A 391 -4.05 27.79 11.60
N PRO A 392 -5.35 28.08 11.84
CA PRO A 392 -6.15 27.28 12.78
C PRO A 392 -6.23 25.80 12.38
N GLU A 393 -6.37 25.50 11.09
CA GLU A 393 -6.40 24.15 10.55
C GLU A 393 -5.05 23.44 10.69
N PHE A 394 -3.93 24.13 10.48
CA PHE A 394 -2.60 23.57 10.76
C PHE A 394 -2.45 23.20 12.24
N GLN A 395 -2.95 24.02 13.16
CA GLN A 395 -2.94 23.70 14.59
C GLN A 395 -3.81 22.48 14.92
N VAL A 396 -4.93 22.29 14.22
CA VAL A 396 -5.75 21.06 14.32
C VAL A 396 -4.94 19.84 13.88
N VAL A 397 -4.19 19.92 12.78
CA VAL A 397 -3.30 18.82 12.33
C VAL A 397 -2.28 18.47 13.40
N VAL A 398 -1.58 19.46 13.96
CA VAL A 398 -0.59 19.26 15.04
C VAL A 398 -1.23 18.64 16.29
N SER A 399 -2.40 19.13 16.70
CA SER A 399 -3.11 18.62 17.89
C SER A 399 -3.54 17.16 17.75
N LEU A 400 -4.12 16.80 16.59
CA LEU A 400 -4.52 15.42 16.29
C LEU A 400 -3.30 14.50 16.19
N ALA A 401 -2.23 14.94 15.53
CA ALA A 401 -0.99 14.18 15.43
C ALA A 401 -0.35 13.94 16.80
N ARG A 402 -0.30 14.97 17.66
CA ARG A 402 0.21 14.88 19.04
C ARG A 402 -0.56 13.85 19.85
N SER A 403 -1.90 13.87 19.75
CA SER A 403 -2.77 12.91 20.44
C SER A 403 -2.51 11.47 19.98
N LEU A 404 -2.38 11.25 18.66
CA LEU A 404 -2.09 9.93 18.09
C LEU A 404 -0.70 9.41 18.45
N ILE A 405 0.31 10.28 18.46
CA ILE A 405 1.69 9.92 18.85
C ILE A 405 1.76 9.57 20.34
N ASN A 406 1.18 10.40 21.21
CA ASN A 406 1.13 10.12 22.65
C ASN A 406 0.48 8.75 22.93
N ALA A 407 -0.63 8.44 22.26
CA ALA A 407 -1.33 7.17 22.43
C ALA A 407 -0.51 5.96 21.94
N ALA A 408 0.32 6.12 20.90
CA ALA A 408 1.23 5.09 20.42
C ALA A 408 2.44 4.89 21.35
N GLU A 409 2.95 5.97 21.94
CA GLU A 409 4.01 5.91 22.96
C GLU A 409 3.51 5.23 24.24
N GLU A 410 2.28 5.50 24.67
CA GLU A 410 1.63 4.82 25.80
C GLU A 410 1.45 3.33 25.55
N ASP A 411 1.02 2.95 24.35
CA ASP A 411 0.92 1.54 23.95
C ASP A 411 2.27 0.83 24.02
N THR A 412 3.33 1.49 23.56
CA THR A 412 4.70 0.96 23.63
C THR A 412 5.15 0.80 25.09
N LYS A 413 4.88 1.78 25.95
CA LYS A 413 5.14 1.69 27.40
C LYS A 413 4.36 0.57 28.07
N ALA A 414 3.16 0.26 27.58
CA ALA A 414 2.35 -0.87 28.04
C ALA A 414 2.80 -2.22 27.47
N GLY A 415 3.93 -2.28 26.74
CA GLY A 415 4.49 -3.51 26.19
C GLY A 415 3.85 -3.98 24.88
N LYS A 416 3.01 -3.15 24.23
CA LYS A 416 2.53 -3.46 22.87
C LYS A 416 3.66 -3.20 21.86
N PRO A 417 3.69 -3.95 20.74
CA PRO A 417 4.64 -3.68 19.67
C PRO A 417 4.53 -2.24 19.18
N SER A 418 5.68 -1.59 18.94
CA SER A 418 5.71 -0.25 18.39
C SER A 418 5.09 -0.22 17.00
N PHE A 419 4.39 0.85 16.65
CA PHE A 419 3.81 1.03 15.32
C PHE A 419 4.86 1.62 14.38
N THR A 420 5.38 0.77 13.49
CA THR A 420 6.65 0.99 12.82
C THR A 420 6.57 1.06 11.31
N PHE A 421 5.68 0.30 10.70
CA PHE A 421 5.53 0.25 9.26
C PHE A 421 4.07 0.15 8.84
N SER A 422 3.63 1.03 7.95
CA SER A 422 2.26 0.98 7.42
C SER A 422 2.24 1.22 5.93
N THR A 423 1.27 0.62 5.24
CA THR A 423 0.91 0.96 3.85
C THR A 423 -0.19 2.02 3.77
N ASP A 424 -0.59 2.55 4.91
CA ASP A 424 -1.64 3.53 5.00
C ASP A 424 -1.10 4.97 4.96
N LEU A 425 -1.97 5.93 4.61
CA LEU A 425 -1.69 7.34 4.83
C LEU A 425 -1.65 7.60 6.34
N GLY A 426 -0.49 7.97 6.87
CA GLY A 426 -0.29 8.19 8.30
C GLY A 426 -0.11 9.66 8.66
N LEU A 427 0.95 9.97 9.39
CA LEU A 427 1.21 11.28 10.00
C LEU A 427 2.36 12.00 9.31
N ILE A 428 3.23 11.29 8.58
CA ILE A 428 4.46 11.87 8.04
C ILE A 428 4.15 12.95 7.01
N ALA A 429 3.33 12.65 6.00
CA ALA A 429 2.99 13.62 4.95
C ALA A 429 2.22 14.86 5.49
N PRO A 430 1.20 14.72 6.36
CA PRO A 430 0.55 15.86 7.01
C PRO A 430 1.48 16.74 7.84
N LEU A 431 2.37 16.14 8.64
CA LEU A 431 3.32 16.89 9.45
C LEU A 431 4.39 17.55 8.59
N TYR A 432 4.88 16.86 7.54
CA TYR A 432 5.78 17.44 6.54
C TYR A 432 5.15 18.68 5.91
N TYR A 433 3.92 18.56 5.40
CA TYR A 433 3.19 19.66 4.78
C TYR A 433 3.02 20.84 5.76
N THR A 434 2.72 20.55 7.02
CA THR A 434 2.64 21.57 8.08
C THR A 434 3.99 22.28 8.30
N CYS A 435 5.10 21.54 8.31
CA CYS A 435 6.45 22.11 8.50
C CYS A 435 6.86 23.07 7.38
N ILE A 436 6.36 22.88 6.16
CA ILE A 436 6.74 23.68 4.99
C ILE A 436 5.71 24.75 4.61
N LYS A 437 4.43 24.62 5.02
CA LYS A 437 3.35 25.53 4.60
C LYS A 437 2.72 26.37 5.70
N SER A 438 2.83 26.00 6.97
CA SER A 438 2.23 26.81 8.04
C SER A 438 2.92 28.19 8.08
N PRO A 439 2.15 29.29 8.18
CA PRO A 439 2.71 30.64 8.34
C PRO A 439 3.39 30.85 9.71
N SER A 440 3.04 30.04 10.72
CA SER A 440 3.51 30.18 12.09
C SER A 440 4.77 29.35 12.33
N GLU A 441 5.87 30.01 12.64
CA GLU A 441 7.12 29.35 13.05
C GLU A 441 6.91 28.40 14.24
N THR A 442 6.02 28.77 15.17
CA THR A 442 5.71 27.92 16.33
C THR A 442 5.04 26.62 15.89
N THR A 443 4.06 26.70 15.00
CA THR A 443 3.33 25.53 14.47
C THR A 443 4.23 24.64 13.64
N ARG A 444 5.10 25.24 12.80
CA ARG A 444 6.15 24.53 12.05
C ARG A 444 7.09 23.76 12.98
N ARG A 445 7.59 24.38 14.05
CA ARG A 445 8.46 23.73 15.05
C ARG A 445 7.76 22.61 15.81
N GLN A 446 6.51 22.80 16.20
CA GLN A 446 5.72 21.74 16.84
C GLN A 446 5.49 20.55 15.90
N ALA A 447 5.25 20.78 14.61
CA ALA A 447 5.14 19.70 13.64
C ALA A 447 6.45 18.92 13.47
N LEU A 448 7.59 19.61 13.44
CA LEU A 448 8.92 18.98 13.38
C LEU A 448 9.23 18.16 14.66
N GLU A 449 8.88 18.68 15.84
CA GLU A 449 8.97 17.96 17.12
C GLU A 449 8.20 16.63 17.07
N LEU A 450 6.98 16.65 16.52
CA LEU A 450 6.16 15.46 16.36
C LEU A 450 6.73 14.47 15.34
N LEU A 451 7.30 14.94 14.23
CA LEU A 451 8.00 14.08 13.27
C LEU A 451 9.17 13.33 13.92
N LEU A 452 9.96 14.02 14.75
CA LEU A 452 11.07 13.42 15.50
C LEU A 452 10.60 12.32 16.48
N ARG A 453 9.39 12.44 17.00
CA ARG A 453 8.75 11.46 17.90
C ARG A 453 7.99 10.35 17.17
N CYS A 454 8.01 10.35 15.84
CA CYS A 454 7.28 9.38 15.02
C CYS A 454 8.25 8.56 14.16
N PRO A 455 9.17 7.74 14.74
CA PRO A 455 10.18 6.99 14.01
C PRO A 455 9.53 5.83 13.25
N ARG A 456 8.83 6.13 12.14
CA ARG A 456 8.09 5.15 11.34
C ARG A 456 8.19 5.36 9.84
N LYS A 457 7.68 4.37 9.11
CA LYS A 457 7.63 4.30 7.66
C LYS A 457 6.18 4.10 7.20
N GLU A 458 5.73 4.94 6.28
CA GLU A 458 4.36 5.02 5.76
C GLU A 458 4.41 4.92 4.24
N GLY A 459 4.41 3.68 3.74
CA GLY A 459 4.69 3.39 2.34
C GLY A 459 6.05 3.96 1.94
N MET A 460 6.04 4.90 0.99
CA MET A 460 7.23 5.57 0.48
C MET A 460 7.80 6.63 1.44
N TRP A 461 6.99 7.12 2.39
CA TRP A 461 7.43 8.12 3.36
C TRP A 461 8.17 7.48 4.52
N ASP A 462 9.32 8.04 4.89
CA ASP A 462 9.98 7.70 6.14
C ASP A 462 10.33 8.97 6.94
N SER A 463 10.17 8.88 8.25
CA SER A 463 10.36 10.01 9.17
C SER A 463 11.76 10.61 9.10
N SER A 464 12.81 9.78 8.97
CA SER A 464 14.20 10.23 9.00
C SER A 464 14.56 11.07 7.77
N SER A 465 14.24 10.56 6.57
CA SER A 465 14.41 11.32 5.33
C SER A 465 13.56 12.60 5.34
N THR A 466 12.32 12.51 5.83
CA THR A 466 11.41 13.67 5.92
C THR A 466 11.96 14.78 6.82
N ILE A 467 12.55 14.44 7.96
CA ILE A 467 13.17 15.42 8.87
C ILE A 467 14.35 16.13 8.18
N ASN A 468 15.18 15.39 7.46
CA ASN A 468 16.30 15.98 6.71
C ASN A 468 15.80 16.90 5.59
N LEU A 469 14.72 16.52 4.92
CA LEU A 469 14.06 17.34 3.92
C LEU A 469 13.56 18.65 4.53
N VAL A 470 12.83 18.59 5.65
CA VAL A 470 12.34 19.79 6.35
C VAL A 470 13.48 20.71 6.77
N ARG A 471 14.56 20.16 7.36
CA ARG A 471 15.72 20.95 7.78
C ARG A 471 16.39 21.66 6.61
N GLY A 472 16.68 20.93 5.53
CA GLY A 472 17.27 21.52 4.33
C GLY A 472 16.38 22.60 3.72
N PHE A 473 15.06 22.42 3.75
CA PHE A 473 14.11 23.46 3.32
C PHE A 473 14.21 24.73 4.19
N TRP A 474 14.26 24.59 5.52
CA TRP A 474 14.37 25.73 6.45
C TRP A 474 15.72 26.44 6.32
N ASP A 475 16.82 25.71 6.18
CA ASP A 475 18.16 26.28 6.01
C ASP A 475 18.22 27.14 4.73
N LEU A 476 17.56 26.71 3.65
CA LEU A 476 17.50 27.47 2.40
C LEU A 476 16.58 28.69 2.50
N GLU A 477 15.43 28.55 3.16
CA GLU A 477 14.51 29.67 3.42
C GLU A 477 15.21 30.78 4.23
N GLU A 478 16.01 30.39 5.24
CA GLU A 478 16.83 31.31 6.01
C GLU A 478 17.89 31.99 5.13
N GLN A 479 18.67 31.23 4.35
CA GLN A 479 19.70 31.78 3.46
C GLN A 479 19.16 32.81 2.45
N LEU A 480 17.95 32.58 1.93
CA LEU A 480 17.31 33.48 0.96
C LEU A 480 16.66 34.70 1.61
N SER A 481 16.24 34.58 2.87
CA SER A 481 15.79 35.73 3.67
C SER A 481 16.93 36.72 3.97
N TYR A 482 18.18 36.25 4.03
CA TYR A 482 19.37 37.04 4.36
C TYR A 482 20.14 37.63 3.16
N ARG A 483 19.75 37.39 1.89
CA ARG A 483 20.39 38.06 0.74
C ARG A 483 19.79 39.47 0.52
N PRO A 484 20.49 40.57 0.85
CA PRO A 484 20.01 41.91 0.56
C PRO A 484 20.11 42.10 -0.96
N THR A 485 18.99 42.30 -1.65
CA THR A 485 19.02 42.49 -3.10
C THR A 485 18.76 43.96 -3.42
N GLU A 486 19.79 44.70 -3.83
CA GLU A 486 19.68 46.07 -4.38
C GLU A 486 18.96 46.12 -5.75
N VAL A 487 18.54 44.97 -6.30
CA VAL A 487 17.99 44.88 -7.68
C VAL A 487 16.52 44.46 -7.71
N TYR A 488 15.94 44.02 -6.59
CA TYR A 488 14.52 43.68 -6.52
C TYR A 488 13.92 44.14 -5.18
N PRO A 489 12.73 44.76 -5.17
CA PRO A 489 12.08 45.12 -3.92
C PRO A 489 11.90 43.86 -3.08
N VAL A 490 12.17 43.98 -1.78
CA VAL A 490 12.02 42.92 -0.77
C VAL A 490 10.60 42.36 -0.80
N SER A 491 10.40 41.34 -1.62
CA SER A 491 9.26 40.45 -1.58
C SER A 491 9.84 39.08 -1.26
N GLU A 492 9.77 38.71 0.02
CA GLU A 492 9.67 37.34 0.55
C GLU A 492 9.81 36.26 -0.53
N ARG A 493 11.04 35.93 -0.92
CA ARG A 493 11.28 34.91 -1.95
C ARG A 493 11.24 33.55 -1.27
N LEU A 494 10.03 32.99 -1.10
CA LEU A 494 9.89 31.60 -0.65
C LEU A 494 10.52 30.70 -1.70
N VAL A 495 11.37 29.80 -1.23
CA VAL A 495 12.07 28.84 -2.08
C VAL A 495 11.05 27.84 -2.63
N GLN A 496 10.93 27.76 -3.95
CA GLN A 496 10.02 26.82 -4.58
C GLN A 496 10.66 25.45 -4.65
N MET A 497 9.93 24.38 -4.30
CA MET A 497 10.43 23.00 -4.43
C MET A 497 11.03 22.74 -5.84
N SER A 498 10.40 23.23 -6.90
CA SER A 498 10.91 23.14 -8.28
C SER A 498 12.24 23.87 -8.54
N GLU A 499 12.57 24.91 -7.76
CA GLU A 499 13.83 25.68 -7.87
C GLU A 499 14.99 25.05 -7.09
N VAL A 500 14.70 24.00 -6.30
CA VAL A 500 15.61 23.43 -5.28
C VAL A 500 15.83 21.93 -5.44
N VAL A 501 15.12 21.30 -6.37
CA VAL A 501 15.06 19.85 -6.47
C VAL A 501 15.90 19.38 -7.66
N ASN A 502 17.18 19.11 -7.40
CA ASN A 502 17.73 17.83 -7.84
C ASN A 502 17.89 16.96 -6.62
N LEU A 503 16.82 16.23 -6.31
CA LEU A 503 16.88 15.08 -5.42
C LEU A 503 17.64 13.98 -6.15
N ILE A 504 18.97 14.01 -6.01
CA ILE A 504 19.77 12.92 -6.53
C ILE A 504 19.60 11.78 -5.55
N PHE A 505 18.93 10.72 -6.00
CA PHE A 505 19.03 9.43 -5.36
C PHE A 505 20.46 8.91 -5.62
N ASN A 506 21.40 9.37 -4.80
CA ASN A 506 22.78 8.88 -4.85
C ASN A 506 22.77 7.37 -4.59
N GLU A 507 23.80 6.63 -5.05
CA GLU A 507 23.92 5.18 -4.81
C GLU A 507 23.81 4.79 -3.31
N ASP A 508 23.98 5.76 -2.42
CA ASP A 508 23.83 5.67 -0.96
C ASP A 508 22.41 5.93 -0.41
N MET A 509 21.37 6.04 -1.25
CA MET A 509 19.96 6.18 -0.81
C MET A 509 19.67 7.48 -0.01
N LYS A 510 20.39 8.58 -0.29
CA LYS A 510 20.22 9.88 0.40
C LYS A 510 19.64 10.95 -0.50
N TRP A 511 18.73 11.74 0.05
CA TRP A 511 18.13 12.92 -0.58
C TRP A 511 19.07 14.12 -0.38
N GLU A 512 19.48 14.77 -1.46
CA GLU A 512 20.28 16.01 -1.43
C GLU A 512 19.47 17.15 -2.06
N TRP A 513 19.47 18.33 -1.46
CA TRP A 513 18.89 19.53 -2.05
C TRP A 513 19.94 20.21 -2.94
N LYS A 514 19.60 20.52 -4.20
CA LYS A 514 20.47 21.30 -5.10
C LYS A 514 19.66 22.36 -5.79
N LEU A 515 20.09 23.62 -5.67
CA LEU A 515 19.56 24.72 -6.46
C LEU A 515 19.68 24.41 -7.96
N SER A 516 18.59 24.50 -8.70
CA SER A 516 18.65 24.50 -10.16
C SER A 516 19.28 25.82 -10.65
N GLY A 517 20.10 25.74 -11.70
CA GLY A 517 20.97 26.81 -12.19
C GLY A 517 20.25 28.08 -12.65
N GLU A 518 21.06 29.12 -12.93
CA GLU A 518 20.66 30.51 -13.22
C GLU A 518 19.37 30.69 -14.06
N PRO A 519 18.56 31.74 -13.75
CA PRO A 519 17.28 31.97 -14.40
C PRO A 519 17.45 32.11 -15.91
N ARG A 520 16.78 31.24 -16.68
CA ARG A 520 16.57 31.46 -18.12
C ARG A 520 15.70 32.71 -18.27
N ILE A 521 16.34 33.83 -18.57
CA ILE A 521 15.68 34.97 -19.19
C ILE A 521 15.65 34.66 -20.68
N ASP A 522 14.59 34.02 -21.15
CA ASP A 522 14.24 34.09 -22.57
C ASP A 522 12.90 34.85 -22.70
N PRO A 523 12.82 35.90 -23.53
CA PRO A 523 11.56 36.62 -23.74
C PRO A 523 10.58 35.69 -24.45
N LEU A 524 9.42 35.47 -23.82
CA LEU A 524 8.26 34.78 -24.41
C LEU A 524 7.94 35.37 -25.78
N GLN A 525 8.20 34.61 -26.85
CA GLN A 525 7.46 34.77 -28.11
C GLN A 525 6.22 33.90 -28.01
N CYS A 526 5.04 34.54 -28.09
CA CYS A 526 3.75 33.86 -28.23
C CYS A 526 3.81 32.91 -29.43
N ILE A 527 3.65 31.61 -29.18
CA ILE A 527 3.40 30.64 -30.24
C ILE A 527 1.93 30.76 -30.61
N ASN A 528 1.66 31.00 -31.90
CA ASN A 528 0.34 31.15 -32.49
C ASN A 528 -0.51 29.88 -32.33
N GLU A 529 -1.83 30.06 -32.33
CA GLU A 529 -2.91 29.08 -32.02
C GLU A 529 -3.06 27.85 -32.95
N ASP A 530 -2.08 27.44 -33.76
CA ASP A 530 -2.30 26.43 -34.80
C ASP A 530 -1.55 25.07 -34.65
N ASP A 531 -0.94 24.75 -33.50
CA ASP A 531 -0.12 23.51 -33.37
C ASP A 531 -0.70 22.42 -32.44
N PHE A 532 -2.02 22.33 -32.30
CA PHE A 532 -2.70 21.23 -31.58
C PHE A 532 -3.11 20.04 -32.47
N SER A 533 -2.50 19.88 -33.65
CA SER A 533 -2.83 18.77 -34.58
C SER A 533 -1.78 17.66 -34.70
N ASN A 534 -0.69 17.66 -33.92
CA ASN A 534 0.40 16.67 -34.07
C ASN A 534 0.64 15.74 -32.87
N LEU A 535 -0.36 15.48 -32.03
CA LEU A 535 -0.27 14.51 -30.92
C LEU A 535 -0.92 13.15 -31.21
N GLU A 536 -0.97 12.74 -32.49
CA GLU A 536 -1.37 11.38 -32.90
C GLU A 536 -0.21 10.49 -33.40
N ASN A 537 1.04 10.98 -33.48
CA ASN A 537 2.18 10.15 -33.91
C ASN A 537 3.32 10.17 -32.89
N SER A 538 3.24 9.30 -31.88
CA SER A 538 4.41 8.82 -31.14
C SER A 538 4.16 7.40 -30.65
N SER A 539 4.26 6.47 -31.60
CA SER A 539 4.34 5.03 -31.37
C SER A 539 5.72 4.66 -30.81
N TRP A 540 5.83 4.57 -29.49
CA TRP A 540 6.92 3.82 -28.86
C TRP A 540 6.35 2.69 -27.99
N LEU A 541 5.83 1.68 -28.69
CA LEU A 541 5.70 0.30 -28.24
C LEU A 541 6.01 -0.57 -29.46
N PRO A 542 7.02 -1.46 -29.44
CA PRO A 542 7.05 -2.54 -30.40
C PRO A 542 6.04 -3.58 -29.93
N VAL A 543 4.86 -3.58 -30.54
CA VAL A 543 3.96 -4.73 -30.57
C VAL A 543 3.96 -5.21 -32.01
N GLU A 544 4.88 -6.13 -32.32
CA GLU A 544 4.71 -7.16 -33.35
C GLU A 544 5.93 -8.09 -33.29
N THR A 545 5.75 -9.22 -32.60
CA THR A 545 6.13 -10.58 -33.05
C THR A 545 5.59 -11.56 -32.01
N ILE A 546 4.29 -11.87 -32.13
CA ILE A 546 3.80 -13.21 -31.78
C ILE A 546 3.98 -14.01 -33.07
N ASP A 547 5.10 -14.71 -33.17
CA ASP A 547 5.26 -16.01 -33.83
C ASP A 547 6.76 -16.33 -33.86
N ASP A 548 7.26 -16.97 -32.81
CA ASP A 548 8.00 -18.22 -32.96
C ASP A 548 8.26 -18.86 -31.59
N MET A 549 7.45 -19.86 -31.26
CA MET A 549 7.84 -20.91 -30.32
C MET A 549 8.68 -21.93 -31.08
N GLY A 550 10.00 -21.86 -30.93
CA GLY A 550 10.88 -22.89 -31.46
C GLY A 550 12.34 -22.74 -31.01
N LEU A 551 12.83 -23.77 -30.31
CA LEU A 551 14.24 -24.19 -30.28
C LEU A 551 15.21 -23.39 -29.37
N PHE A 552 15.28 -23.79 -28.09
CA PHE A 552 16.58 -23.92 -27.42
C PHE A 552 16.91 -25.41 -27.27
N GLY A 553 17.56 -25.95 -28.30
CA GLY A 553 18.19 -27.26 -28.30
C GLY A 553 19.71 -27.11 -28.29
N ILE A 554 20.32 -27.54 -27.18
CA ILE A 554 21.53 -28.36 -27.09
C ILE A 554 22.82 -27.85 -27.79
N ALA A 555 23.78 -27.54 -26.92
CA ALA A 555 25.21 -27.85 -26.96
C ALA A 555 26.11 -27.36 -28.09
N GLY A 556 27.34 -27.01 -27.68
CA GLY A 556 28.54 -27.39 -28.43
C GLY A 556 29.47 -26.24 -28.77
N GLU A 557 30.64 -26.29 -28.13
CA GLU A 557 31.94 -25.87 -28.68
C GLU A 557 32.40 -24.40 -28.53
N SER A 558 33.44 -24.23 -27.72
CA SER A 558 34.44 -23.14 -27.79
C SER A 558 35.17 -23.18 -29.16
N PRO A 559 35.85 -22.10 -29.63
CA PRO A 559 37.17 -21.71 -29.09
C PRO A 559 37.58 -20.20 -29.12
N ILE A 560 38.36 -19.81 -28.10
CA ILE A 560 39.67 -19.10 -28.08
C ILE A 560 39.88 -17.75 -28.83
N LEU A 561 40.60 -16.85 -28.13
CA LEU A 561 41.49 -15.72 -28.51
C LEU A 561 40.83 -14.34 -28.33
N GLY A 562 41.34 -13.37 -27.56
CA GLY A 562 42.63 -13.14 -26.90
C GLY A 562 43.02 -11.66 -27.07
N PHE A 563 43.64 -11.07 -26.02
CA PHE A 563 44.37 -9.78 -25.98
C PHE A 563 43.56 -8.48 -25.85
N ASP A 564 44.00 -7.43 -25.14
CA ASP A 564 44.84 -7.24 -23.95
C ASP A 564 44.68 -5.76 -23.55
N TRP A 565 44.84 -5.46 -22.25
CA TRP A 565 44.74 -4.13 -21.61
C TRP A 565 45.99 -3.24 -21.87
N PRO A 566 45.94 -1.92 -21.60
CA PRO A 566 46.32 -1.41 -20.27
C PRO A 566 45.37 -0.37 -19.65
#